data_AF-A0A9P6P0Z5-F1
#
_entry.id   AF-A0A9P6P0Z5-F1
#
_cell.length_a   1.000
_cell.length_b   1.000
_cell.length_c   1.000
_cell.angle_alpha   90.00
_cell.angle_beta   90.00
_cell.angle_gamma   90.00
#
_symmetry.space_group_name_H-M   'P 1'
#
loop_
_entity.id
_entity.type
_entity.pdbx_description
1 polymer ?
#
loop_
_entity_poly.entity_id
_entity_poly.type
_entity_poly.pdbx_seq_one_letter_code
_entity_poly.pdbx_strand_id
1 'polypeptide(L)'
;MRQLRSKFHSLSTYTKCRASASIASRLELQPSTIWTLSDNDSPQHIPSQDKVGSILFRTIAVAVNCHGKDAVLSRDEVESVHALVKNSAVATILEGITGLFV
;
A
#
# COMPACT_ATOMS: atom_id res chain seq x y z
N MET A 1 -17.88 -14.02 3.29
CA MET A 1 -17.68 -12.54 3.19
C MET A 1 -18.41 -11.87 2.02
N ARG A 2 -18.51 -12.45 0.81
CA ARG A 2 -19.27 -11.83 -0.32
C ARG A 2 -20.73 -11.48 0.01
N GLN A 3 -21.40 -12.30 0.82
CA GLN A 3 -22.81 -12.09 1.19
C GLN A 3 -23.06 -10.87 2.09
N LEU A 4 -22.08 -10.44 2.89
CA LEU A 4 -22.23 -9.25 3.73
C LEU A 4 -22.00 -7.97 2.91
N ARG A 5 -21.03 -8.00 1.98
CA ARG A 5 -20.73 -6.88 1.07
C ARG A 5 -21.95 -6.49 0.22
N SER A 6 -22.74 -7.44 -0.26
CA SER A 6 -23.94 -7.16 -1.07
C SER A 6 -25.11 -6.54 -0.31
N LYS A 7 -25.03 -6.47 1.03
CA LYS A 7 -26.06 -5.83 1.88
C LYS A 7 -25.81 -4.34 2.08
N PHE A 8 -24.65 -3.83 1.68
CA PHE A 8 -24.33 -2.40 1.79
C PHE A 8 -24.68 -1.69 0.48
N HIS A 9 -25.37 -0.56 0.61
CA HIS A 9 -25.72 0.30 -0.54
C HIS A 9 -24.48 0.95 -1.18
N SER A 10 -23.44 1.24 -0.38
CA SER A 10 -22.17 1.80 -0.85
C SER A 10 -20.98 0.93 -0.42
N LEU A 11 -20.08 0.69 -1.37
CA LEU A 11 -18.83 -0.02 -1.12
C LEU A 11 -17.95 0.71 -0.11
N SER A 12 -17.93 2.03 -0.15
CA SER A 12 -17.13 2.85 0.77
C SER A 12 -17.55 2.65 2.23
N THR A 13 -18.86 2.57 2.48
CA THR A 13 -19.42 2.30 3.81
C THR A 13 -19.05 0.90 4.28
N TYR A 14 -19.20 -0.13 3.42
CA TYR A 14 -18.76 -1.49 3.75
C TYR A 14 -17.29 -1.54 4.14
N THR A 15 -16.41 -0.89 3.36
CA THR A 15 -14.97 -0.87 3.62
C THR A 15 -14.66 -0.18 4.95
N LYS A 16 -15.26 0.98 5.24
CA LYS A 16 -15.08 1.70 6.52
C LYS A 16 -15.55 0.88 7.71
N CYS A 17 -16.76 0.32 7.65
CA CYS A 17 -17.30 -0.51 8.73
C CYS A 17 -16.45 -1.76 8.96
N ARG A 18 -15.99 -2.41 7.88
CA ARG A 18 -15.11 -3.57 7.99
C ARG A 18 -13.75 -3.22 8.57
N ALA A 19 -13.13 -2.12 8.14
CA ALA A 19 -11.84 -1.66 8.66
C ALA A 19 -11.91 -1.29 10.14
N SER A 20 -13.06 -0.82 10.61
CA SER A 20 -13.28 -0.42 12.02
C SER A 20 -13.71 -1.59 12.92
N ALA A 21 -13.98 -2.77 12.37
CA ALA A 21 -14.42 -3.92 13.14
C ALA A 21 -13.24 -4.52 13.93
N SER A 22 -13.46 -4.93 15.18
CA SER A 22 -12.41 -5.53 16.03
C SER A 22 -11.73 -6.75 15.41
N ILE A 23 -12.48 -7.54 14.62
CA ILE A 23 -11.94 -8.68 13.87
C ILE A 23 -10.88 -8.27 12.84
N ALA A 24 -10.95 -7.05 12.30
CA ALA A 24 -9.96 -6.51 11.37
C ALA A 24 -8.73 -5.91 12.07
N SER A 25 -8.59 -6.06 13.40
CA SER A 25 -7.37 -5.62 14.09
C SER A 25 -6.16 -6.48 13.72
N ARG A 26 -6.37 -7.76 13.37
CA ARG A 26 -5.32 -8.65 12.88
C ARG A 26 -5.02 -8.32 11.42
N LEU A 27 -3.73 -8.21 11.08
CA LEU A 27 -3.27 -7.80 9.76
C LEU A 27 -3.84 -8.69 8.64
N GLU A 28 -3.85 -10.02 8.81
CA GLU A 28 -4.41 -10.96 7.82
C GLU A 28 -5.93 -10.82 7.60
N LEU A 29 -6.65 -10.13 8.49
CA LEU A 29 -8.09 -9.91 8.42
C LEU A 29 -8.45 -8.49 7.95
N GLN A 30 -7.45 -7.60 7.85
CA GLN A 30 -7.64 -6.25 7.36
C GLN A 30 -8.08 -6.26 5.89
N PRO A 31 -8.96 -5.33 5.47
CA PRO A 31 -9.23 -5.12 4.06
C PRO A 31 -7.93 -4.82 3.29
N SER A 32 -7.73 -5.45 2.14
CA SER A 32 -6.65 -5.05 1.23
C SER A 32 -6.92 -3.64 0.71
N THR A 33 -6.03 -2.72 1.04
CA THR A 33 -6.02 -1.32 0.59
C THR A 33 -4.63 -1.01 0.02
N ILE A 34 -4.45 0.16 -0.60
CA ILE A 34 -3.12 0.58 -1.07
C ILE A 34 -2.05 0.62 0.04
N TRP A 35 -2.45 0.66 1.31
CA TRP A 35 -1.53 0.70 2.46
C TRP A 35 -1.24 -0.69 3.05
N THR A 36 -2.10 -1.67 2.81
CA THR A 36 -2.09 -3.00 3.44
C THR A 36 -1.93 -4.14 2.42
N LEU A 37 -1.99 -3.83 1.13
CA LEU A 37 -1.84 -4.82 0.06
C LEU A 37 -0.44 -5.47 0.10
N SER A 38 0.59 -4.70 0.48
CA SER A 38 1.94 -5.21 0.71
C SER A 38 2.00 -6.36 1.72
N ASP A 39 1.07 -6.41 2.67
CA ASP A 39 1.01 -7.42 3.73
C ASP A 39 0.07 -8.59 3.39
N ASN A 40 -0.88 -8.38 2.47
CA ASN A 40 -1.88 -9.37 2.08
C ASN A 40 -1.53 -10.17 0.82
N ASP A 41 -0.57 -9.68 0.02
CA ASP A 41 -0.17 -10.37 -1.21
C ASP A 41 0.77 -11.55 -0.90
N SER A 42 0.45 -12.71 -1.46
CA SER A 42 1.08 -14.01 -1.19
C SER A 42 2.62 -13.95 -1.30
N PRO A 43 3.38 -14.82 -0.60
CA PRO A 43 4.84 -14.87 -0.66
C PRO A 43 5.35 -15.42 -2.02
N GLN A 44 4.83 -14.90 -3.14
CA GLN A 44 5.45 -15.08 -4.44
C GLN A 44 6.86 -14.46 -4.41
N HIS A 45 7.80 -15.15 -5.05
CA HIS A 45 9.20 -14.74 -5.17
C HIS A 45 9.37 -13.41 -5.94
N ILE A 46 8.38 -13.02 -6.74
CA ILE A 46 8.38 -11.77 -7.50
C ILE A 46 7.16 -10.96 -7.05
N PRO A 47 7.33 -9.75 -6.48
CA PRO A 47 6.22 -8.92 -6.06
C PRO A 47 5.44 -8.41 -7.27
N SER A 48 4.11 -8.40 -7.18
CA SER A 48 3.25 -7.79 -8.19
C SER A 48 3.48 -6.27 -8.26
N GLN A 49 3.18 -5.64 -9.40
CA GLN A 49 3.31 -4.17 -9.53
C GLN A 49 2.45 -3.44 -8.50
N ASP A 50 1.26 -3.95 -8.20
CA ASP A 50 0.37 -3.41 -7.16
C ASP A 50 0.98 -3.54 -5.76
N LYS A 51 1.66 -4.66 -5.46
CA LYS A 51 2.39 -4.85 -4.21
C LYS A 51 3.52 -3.84 -4.07
N VAL A 52 4.29 -3.62 -5.14
CA VAL A 52 5.39 -2.64 -5.13
C VAL A 52 4.87 -1.22 -4.93
N GLY A 53 3.80 -0.83 -5.64
CA GLY A 53 3.15 0.46 -5.41
C GLY A 53 2.63 0.61 -3.97
N SER A 54 2.06 -0.46 -3.41
CA SER A 54 1.61 -0.49 -2.01
C SER A 54 2.74 -0.32 -1.00
N ILE A 55 3.93 -0.87 -1.26
CA ILE A 55 5.12 -0.68 -0.40
C ILE A 55 5.51 0.79 -0.34
N LEU A 56 5.52 1.51 -1.48
CA LEU A 56 5.82 2.94 -1.49
C LEU A 56 4.81 3.73 -0.65
N PHE A 57 3.51 3.50 -0.88
CA PHE A 57 2.46 4.15 -0.11
C PHE A 57 2.60 3.85 1.38
N ARG A 58 2.79 2.59 1.77
CA ARG A 58 3.02 2.23 3.17
C ARG A 58 4.22 2.97 3.76
N THR A 59 5.32 3.09 3.03
CA THR A 59 6.52 3.83 3.47
C THR A 59 6.19 5.29 3.76
N ILE A 60 5.46 5.96 2.85
CA ILE A 60 4.98 7.34 3.04
C ILE A 60 4.05 7.44 4.26
N ALA A 61 3.09 6.53 4.40
CA ALA A 61 2.15 6.55 5.53
C ALA A 61 2.87 6.36 6.87
N VAL A 62 3.85 5.46 6.94
CA VAL A 62 4.68 5.27 8.13
C VAL A 62 5.46 6.54 8.44
N ALA A 63 6.12 7.15 7.46
CA ALA A 63 6.85 8.40 7.65
C ALA A 63 5.95 9.53 8.18
N VAL A 64 4.78 9.73 7.58
CA VAL A 64 3.79 10.74 8.01
C VAL A 64 3.28 10.43 9.42
N ASN A 65 3.03 9.17 9.75
CA ASN A 65 2.55 8.79 11.08
C ASN A 65 3.63 8.97 12.17
N CYS A 66 4.89 8.71 11.86
CA CYS A 66 6.00 8.81 12.80
C CYS A 66 6.54 10.23 12.96
N HIS A 67 6.55 11.02 11.89
CA HIS A 67 7.22 12.33 11.86
C HIS A 67 6.27 13.51 11.57
N GLY A 68 4.99 13.23 11.26
CA GLY A 68 3.98 14.26 11.05
C GLY A 68 4.35 15.21 9.93
N LYS A 69 4.43 16.51 10.26
CA LYS A 69 4.81 17.58 9.33
C LYS A 69 6.27 17.51 8.87
N ASP A 70 7.13 16.85 9.63
CA ASP A 70 8.56 16.73 9.37
C ASP A 70 8.87 15.43 8.61
N ALA A 71 7.84 14.74 8.11
CA ALA A 71 7.99 13.52 7.33
C ALA A 71 8.70 13.80 6.00
N VAL A 72 9.77 13.05 5.75
CA VAL A 72 10.56 13.10 4.53
C VAL A 72 10.57 11.71 3.93
N LEU A 73 10.41 11.63 2.61
CA LEU A 73 10.72 10.43 1.84
C LEU A 73 12.13 10.61 1.31
N SER A 74 13.03 9.66 1.54
CA SER A 74 14.39 9.71 1.00
C SER A 74 14.47 9.07 -0.39
N ARG A 75 15.48 9.47 -1.15
CA ARG A 75 15.77 8.88 -2.46
C ARG A 75 16.08 7.39 -2.35
N ASP A 76 16.90 7.01 -1.38
CA ASP A 76 17.31 5.62 -1.14
C ASP A 76 16.10 4.70 -0.89
N GLU A 77 15.09 5.19 -0.15
CA GLU A 77 13.85 4.45 0.05
C GLU A 77 13.12 4.20 -1.26
N VAL A 78 12.99 5.21 -2.13
CA VAL A 78 12.34 5.05 -3.44
C VAL A 78 13.14 4.11 -4.35
N GLU A 79 14.46 4.23 -4.37
CA GLU A 79 15.33 3.35 -5.15
C GLU A 79 15.26 1.89 -4.67
N SER A 80 15.17 1.67 -3.35
CA SER A 80 14.99 0.32 -2.78
C SER A 80 13.67 -0.33 -3.23
N VAL A 81 12.60 0.46 -3.36
CA VAL A 81 11.30 -0.02 -3.86
C VAL A 81 11.36 -0.24 -5.37
N HIS A 82 12.04 0.63 -6.11
CA HIS A 82 12.22 0.49 -7.56
C HIS A 82 12.98 -0.80 -7.91
N ALA A 83 13.99 -1.17 -7.12
CA ALA A 83 14.75 -2.41 -7.32
C ALA A 83 13.89 -3.69 -7.30
N LEU A 84 12.69 -3.64 -6.70
CA LEU A 84 11.76 -4.77 -6.61
C LEU A 84 10.98 -5.03 -7.90
N VAL A 85 11.04 -4.13 -8.89
CA VAL A 85 10.23 -4.21 -10.10
C VAL A 85 11.05 -3.87 -11.34
N LYS A 86 10.74 -4.53 -12.46
CA LYS A 86 11.37 -4.26 -13.77
C LYS A 86 10.32 -4.23 -14.87
N ASN A 87 10.54 -3.41 -15.90
CA ASN A 87 9.75 -3.36 -17.14
C ASN A 87 8.23 -3.30 -16.89
N SER A 88 7.81 -2.23 -16.21
CA SER A 88 6.53 -2.15 -15.51
C SER A 88 6.02 -0.71 -15.50
N ALA A 89 4.70 -0.51 -15.54
CA ALA A 89 4.13 0.84 -15.43
C ALA A 89 4.54 1.52 -14.10
N VAL A 90 4.58 0.73 -13.01
CA VAL A 90 5.02 1.23 -11.70
C VAL A 90 6.52 1.54 -11.70
N ALA A 91 7.34 0.82 -12.47
CA ALA A 91 8.78 1.10 -12.58
C ALA A 91 9.02 2.47 -13.22
N THR A 92 8.32 2.77 -14.32
CA THR A 92 8.39 4.10 -14.97
C THR A 92 7.96 5.23 -14.02
N ILE A 93 6.93 4.99 -13.21
CA ILE A 93 6.49 5.97 -12.20
C ILE A 93 7.58 6.17 -11.13
N LEU A 94 8.17 5.09 -10.61
CA LEU A 94 9.22 5.15 -9.59
C LEU A 94 10.49 5.83 -10.12
N GLU A 95 10.85 5.60 -11.38
CA GLU A 95 11.94 6.30 -12.04
C GLU A 95 11.66 7.81 -12.14
N GLY A 96 10.44 8.20 -12.52
CA GLY A 96 9.99 9.59 -12.51
C GLY A 96 10.07 10.24 -11.12
N ILE A 97 9.62 9.52 -10.07
CA ILE A 97 9.71 9.99 -8.68
C ILE A 97 11.17 10.12 -8.24
N THR A 98 12.04 9.16 -8.60
CA THR A 98 13.47 9.20 -8.29
C THR A 98 14.12 10.44 -8.90
N GLY A 99 13.70 10.85 -10.10
CA GLY A 99 14.16 12.07 -10.76
C GLY A 99 13.73 13.39 -10.08
N LEU A 100 12.81 13.36 -9.11
CA LEU A 100 12.42 14.55 -8.33
C LEU A 100 13.40 14.86 -7.20
N PHE A 101 14.23 13.90 -6.80
CA PHE A 101 15.25 14.10 -5.78
C PHE A 101 16.47 14.77 -6.41
N VAL A 102 16.66 16.06 -6.09
CA VAL A 102 17.79 16.90 -6.53
C VAL A 102 19.03 16.64 -5.69
#